data_AF-A0A101E4F6-F1
#
_entry.id   AF-A0A101E4F6-F1
#
_cell.length_a   1.000
_cell.length_b   1.000
_cell.length_c   1.000
_cell.angle_alpha   90.00
_cell.angle_beta   90.00
_cell.angle_gamma   90.00
#
_symmetry.space_group_name_H-M   'P 1'
#
loop_
_entity.id
_entity.type
_entity.pdbx_description
1 polymer ?
#
loop_
_entity_poly.entity_id
_entity_poly.type
_entity_poly.pdbx_seq_one_letter_code
_entity_poly.pdbx_strand_id
1 'polypeptide(L)' 'MEDRFLFELLKWEAAKELGLLEKVREVGWPNLSAQETGKIGVLVKRKIKEKMKKNNKM' A
#
# COMPACT_ATOMS: atom_id res chain seq x y z
N MET A 1 12.81 -0.28 -12.93
CA MET A 1 11.83 0.82 -13.07
C MET A 1 10.46 0.34 -12.60
N GLU A 2 10.08 -0.90 -12.92
CA GLU A 2 8.86 -1.61 -12.48
C GLU A 2 8.55 -1.61 -10.97
N ASP A 3 9.55 -1.75 -10.09
CA ASP A 3 9.32 -1.82 -8.64
C ASP A 3 8.59 -0.60 -8.08
N ARG A 4 8.83 0.59 -8.65
CA ARG A 4 8.17 1.82 -8.20
C ARG A 4 6.67 1.78 -8.49
N PHE A 5 6.28 1.27 -9.65
CA PHE A 5 4.88 1.18 -10.06
C PHE A 5 4.13 0.13 -9.25
N LEU A 6 4.76 -1.00 -8.97
CA LEU A 6 4.19 -2.03 -8.10
C LEU A 6 3.97 -1.48 -6.69
N PHE A 7 4.94 -0.74 -6.15
CA PHE A 7 4.82 -0.13 -4.83
C PHE A 7 3.65 0.87 -4.75
N GLU A 8 3.48 1.70 -5.77
CA GLU A 8 2.36 2.65 -5.90
C GLU A 8 1.01 1.92 -5.93
N LEU A 9 0.86 0.88 -6.77
CA LEU A 9 -0.36 0.09 -6.85
C LEU A 9 -0.71 -0.57 -5.51
N LEU A 10 0.28 -1.13 -4.82
CA LEU A 10 0.07 -1.78 -3.53
C LEU A 10 -0.34 -0.78 -2.45
N LYS A 11 0.15 0.48 -2.49
CA LYS A 11 -0.32 1.55 -1.60
C LYS A 11 -1.80 1.84 -1.79
N TRP A 12 -2.23 1.98 -3.04
CA TRP A 12 -3.64 2.21 -3.36
C TRP A 12 -4.53 1.04 -2.93
N GLU A 13 -4.08 -0.19 -3.17
CA GLU A 13 -4.78 -1.40 -2.72
C GLU A 13 -4.87 -1.47 -1.20
N ALA A 14 -3.76 -1.18 -0.50
CA ALA A 14 -3.71 -1.15 0.95
C ALA A 14 -4.62 -0.06 1.55
N ALA A 15 -4.66 1.13 0.96
CA ALA A 15 -5.59 2.19 1.36
C ALA A 15 -7.06 1.76 1.17
N LYS A 16 -7.36 1.05 0.08
CA LYS A 16 -8.70 0.50 -0.18
C LYS A 16 -9.11 -0.54 0.88
N GLU A 17 -8.24 -1.50 1.18
CA GLU A 17 -8.52 -2.52 2.21
C GLU A 17 -8.68 -1.94 3.61
N LEU A 18 -7.95 -0.86 3.91
CA LEU A 18 -8.04 -0.18 5.20
C LEU A 18 -9.22 0.80 5.29
N GLY A 19 -10.03 0.95 4.24
CA GLY A 19 -11.13 1.93 4.20
C GLY A 19 -10.65 3.38 4.18
N LEU A 20 -9.37 3.62 3.87
CA LEU A 20 -8.75 4.94 3.84
C LEU A 20 -8.71 5.55 2.43
N LEU A 21 -9.16 4.82 1.41
CA LEU A 21 -9.09 5.24 0.01
C LEU A 21 -9.83 6.56 -0.26
N GLU A 22 -11.03 6.72 0.28
CA GLU A 22 -11.81 7.95 0.12
C GLU A 22 -11.09 9.12 0.77
N LYS A 23 -10.64 8.95 2.02
CA LYS A 23 -9.86 9.96 2.73
C LYS A 23 -8.58 10.35 1.98
N VAL A 24 -7.82 9.37 1.48
CA VAL A 24 -6.62 9.63 0.66
C VAL A 24 -6.94 10.44 -0.59
N ARG A 25 -8.11 10.22 -1.22
CA ARG A 25 -8.54 11.00 -2.39
C ARG A 25 -8.94 12.42 -2.02
N GLU A 26 -9.55 12.61 -0.86
CA GLU A 26 -10.02 13.91 -0.38
C GLU A 26 -8.87 14.78 0.14
N VAL A 27 -8.06 14.25 1.05
CA VAL A 27 -7.01 15.02 1.73
C VAL A 27 -5.62 14.80 1.11
N GLY A 28 -5.41 13.73 0.36
CA GLY A 28 -4.10 13.36 -0.17
C GLY A 28 -3.23 12.61 0.84
N TRP A 29 -2.24 11.89 0.32
CA TRP A 29 -1.25 11.16 1.13
C TRP A 29 -0.55 11.96 2.24
N PRO A 30 -0.09 13.22 2.02
CA PRO A 30 0.63 13.97 3.05
C PRO A 30 -0.27 14.43 4.22
N ASN A 31 -1.60 14.43 4.05
CA ASN A 31 -2.56 14.89 5.05
C ASN A 31 -3.19 13.74 5.86
N LEU A 32 -2.72 12.51 5.68
CA LEU A 32 -3.08 11.39 6.54
C LEU A 32 -2.32 11.44 7.86
N SER A 33 -2.93 10.91 8.93
CA SER A 33 -2.21 10.79 10.20
C SER A 33 -1.05 9.80 10.11
N ALA A 34 -0.05 9.98 10.98
CA ALA A 34 1.07 9.03 11.09
C ALA A 34 0.59 7.59 11.34
N GLN A 35 -0.52 7.43 12.09
CA GLN A 35 -1.12 6.12 12.35
C GLN A 35 -1.72 5.50 11.07
N GLU A 36 -2.41 6.27 10.25
CA GLU A 36 -3.02 5.81 8.99
C GLU A 36 -1.96 5.44 7.95
N THR A 37 -1.02 6.34 7.71
CA THR A 37 0.11 6.12 6.79
C THR A 37 0.97 4.94 7.26
N GLY A 38 1.16 4.78 8.57
CA GLY A 38 1.86 3.63 9.16
C GLY A 38 1.16 2.31 8.87
N LYS A 39 -0.16 2.23 9.05
CA LYS A 39 -0.96 1.03 8.73
C LYS A 39 -0.84 0.66 7.26
N ILE A 40 -0.95 1.64 6.35
CA ILE A 40 -0.80 1.43 4.91
C ILE A 40 0.60 0.90 4.60
N GLY A 41 1.65 1.51 5.15
CA GLY A 41 3.03 1.09 4.92
C GLY A 41 3.32 -0.35 5.38
N VAL A 42 2.79 -0.76 6.55
CA VAL A 42 2.91 -2.14 7.04
C VAL A 42 2.20 -3.13 6.11
N LEU A 43 0.99 -2.80 5.65
CA LEU A 43 0.21 -3.66 4.75
C LEU A 43 0.88 -3.82 3.39
N VAL A 44 1.40 -2.72 2.82
CA VAL A 44 2.18 -2.74 1.56
C VAL A 44 3.39 -3.66 1.68
N LYS A 45 4.17 -3.55 2.77
CA LYS A 45 5.34 -4.43 2.99
C LYS A 45 4.94 -5.90 3.08
N ARG A 46 3.82 -6.22 3.73
CA ARG A 46 3.31 -7.61 3.79
C ARG A 46 2.97 -8.12 2.39
N LYS A 47 2.22 -7.35 1.60
CA LYS A 47 1.86 -7.69 0.21
C LYS A 47 3.06 -7.90 -0.71
N ILE A 48 4.09 -7.06 -0.61
CA ILE A 48 5.33 -7.23 -1.36
C ILE A 48 5.98 -8.57 -1.02
N LYS A 49 6.10 -8.88 0.27
CA LYS A 49 6.68 -10.15 0.74
C LYS A 49 5.87 -11.35 0.27
N GLU A 50 4.55 -11.24 0.24
CA GLU A 50 3.65 -12.28 -0.26
C GLU A 50 3.80 -12.49 -1.77
N LYS A 51 3.86 -11.41 -2.57
CA LYS A 51 4.11 -11.50 -4.00
C LYS A 51 5.48 -12.12 -4.31
N MET A 52 6.53 -11.71 -3.61
CA MET A 52 7.88 -12.27 -3.78
C MET A 52 7.91 -13.77 -3.43
N LYS A 53 7.24 -14.18 -2.34
CA LYS A 53 7.11 -15.60 -1.99
C LYS A 53 6.32 -16.39 -3.03
N LYS A 54 5.25 -15.82 -3.59
CA LYS A 54 4.44 -16.47 -4.62
C LYS A 54 5.21 -16.66 -5.92
N ASN A 55 6.04 -15.70 -6.31
CA ASN A 55 6.88 -15.78 -7.50
C ASN A 55 7.99 -16.82 -7.40
N ASN A 56 8.47 -17.14 -6.20
CA ASN A 56 9.53 -18.14 -5.97
C ASN A 56 8.98 -19.56 -5.76
N LYS A 57 7.65 -19.73 -5.82
CA LYS A 57 6.96 -21.01 -5.66
C LYS A 57 6.25 -21.46 -6.94
N MET A 58 6.53 -20.78 -8.05
CA MET A 58 6.03 -21.10 -9.39
C MET A 58 7.22 -21.42 -10.30
#